data_AF-A0A7S0CFI7-F1
#
_entry.id   AF-A0A7S0CFI7-F1
#
_cell.length_a   1.000
_cell.length_b   1.000
_cell.length_c   1.000
_cell.angle_alpha   90.00
_cell.angle_beta   90.00
_cell.angle_gamma   90.00
#
_symmetry.space_group_name_H-M   'P 1'
#
loop_
_entity.id
_entity.type
_entity.pdbx_description
1 polymer ?
#
loop_
_entity_poly.entity_id
_entity_poly.type
_entity_poly.pdbx_seq_one_letter_code
_entity_poly.pdbx_strand_id
1 'polypeptide(L)'
;AVGPDYSTAKSEKDIGRKDYILQSAYHSSLRLAKLAKLECVAFSLLSAGNNTHHSDPDRPLRIAIKSICEYEDFGSLKEVHLCSYTKGQREKLEAMMHQLGGQFKAKKRRSALGF
;
A
#
# COMPACT_ATOMS: atom_id res chain seq x y z
N ALA A 1 -4.80 -11.57 3.90
CA ALA A 1 -3.47 -10.94 4.04
C ALA A 1 -3.10 -10.88 5.52
N VAL A 2 -1.81 -10.98 5.88
CA VAL A 2 -1.32 -10.82 7.26
C VAL A 2 -0.30 -9.69 7.26
N GLY A 3 -0.57 -8.63 8.00
CA GLY A 3 0.36 -7.51 8.17
C GLY A 3 1.35 -7.76 9.31
N PRO A 4 2.55 -7.16 9.28
CA PRO A 4 3.48 -7.21 10.40
C PRO A 4 2.95 -6.38 11.59
N ASP A 5 3.29 -6.79 12.80
CA ASP A 5 3.17 -5.93 13.98
C ASP A 5 4.43 -5.08 14.12
N TYR A 6 4.31 -3.77 13.92
CA TYR A 6 5.43 -2.85 13.98
C TYR A 6 5.86 -2.45 15.40
N SER A 7 5.03 -2.68 16.41
CA SER A 7 5.39 -2.42 17.81
C SER A 7 6.58 -3.27 18.30
N THR A 8 6.85 -4.38 17.62
CA THR A 8 7.93 -5.31 17.95
C THR A 8 9.26 -4.99 17.23
N ALA A 9 9.31 -3.92 16.43
CA ALA A 9 10.55 -3.52 15.76
C ALA A 9 11.55 -2.95 16.77
N LYS A 10 12.79 -3.45 16.78
CA LYS A 10 13.85 -2.99 17.70
C LYS A 10 14.96 -2.22 16.98
N SER A 11 14.92 -2.18 15.65
CA SER A 11 15.94 -1.57 14.81
C SER A 11 15.37 -1.13 13.46
N GLU A 12 16.06 -0.24 12.77
CA GLU A 12 15.75 0.13 11.38
C GLU A 12 15.76 -1.07 10.42
N LYS A 13 16.62 -2.06 10.69
CA LYS A 13 16.65 -3.32 9.93
C LYS A 13 15.35 -4.11 10.12
N ASP A 14 14.81 -4.14 11.34
CA ASP A 14 13.52 -4.80 11.61
C ASP A 14 12.37 -4.06 10.94
N ILE A 15 12.41 -2.72 10.93
CA ILE A 15 11.43 -1.89 10.22
C ILE A 15 11.45 -2.23 8.73
N GLY A 16 12.63 -2.24 8.09
CA GLY A 16 12.76 -2.59 6.67
C GLY A 16 12.25 -4.00 6.36
N ARG A 17 12.49 -4.98 7.25
CA ARG A 17 11.94 -6.34 7.11
C ARG A 17 10.41 -6.33 7.20
N LYS A 18 9.84 -5.57 8.13
CA LYS A 18 8.38 -5.45 8.27
C LYS A 18 7.76 -4.75 7.07
N ASP A 19 8.40 -3.71 6.54
CA ASP A 19 7.94 -3.04 5.32
C ASP A 19 7.87 -4.01 4.14
N TYR A 20 8.88 -4.86 3.98
CA TYR A 20 8.89 -5.91 2.97
C TYR A 20 7.74 -6.92 3.18
N ILE A 21 7.49 -7.35 4.43
CA ILE A 21 6.37 -8.25 4.74
C ILE A 21 5.03 -7.61 4.38
N LEU A 22 4.84 -6.33 4.72
CA LEU A 22 3.62 -5.60 4.41
C LEU A 22 3.42 -5.47 2.88
N GLN A 23 4.46 -5.09 2.15
CA GLN A 23 4.42 -5.04 0.68
C GLN A 23 4.08 -6.42 0.07
N SER A 24 4.76 -7.47 0.54
CA SER A 24 4.53 -8.85 0.10
C SER A 24 3.09 -9.29 0.36
N ALA A 25 2.48 -8.87 1.47
CA ALA A 25 1.09 -9.17 1.78
C ALA A 25 0.12 -8.55 0.77
N TYR A 26 0.35 -7.31 0.34
CA TYR A 26 -0.43 -6.66 -0.73
C TYR A 26 -0.24 -7.35 -2.08
N HIS A 27 1.01 -7.55 -2.51
CA HIS A 27 1.33 -8.19 -3.80
C HIS A 27 0.79 -9.62 -3.88
N SER A 28 0.93 -10.40 -2.82
CA SER A 28 0.40 -11.78 -2.77
C SER A 28 -1.13 -11.78 -2.86
N SER A 29 -1.80 -10.83 -2.22
CA SER A 29 -3.26 -10.72 -2.29
C SER A 29 -3.75 -10.30 -3.68
N LEU A 30 -3.08 -9.34 -4.33
CA LEU A 30 -3.37 -8.93 -5.71
C LEU A 30 -3.12 -10.07 -6.71
N ARG A 31 -2.03 -10.83 -6.52
CA ARG A 31 -1.74 -12.03 -7.31
C ARG A 31 -2.85 -13.07 -7.18
N LEU A 32 -3.32 -13.33 -5.96
CA LEU A 32 -4.42 -14.26 -5.73
C LEU A 32 -5.73 -13.77 -6.37
N ALA A 33 -6.03 -12.48 -6.25
CA ALA A 33 -7.21 -11.88 -6.89
C ALA A 33 -7.17 -12.02 -8.41
N LYS A 34 -5.99 -11.80 -9.02
CA LYS A 34 -5.75 -12.05 -10.45
C LYS A 34 -6.01 -13.51 -10.82
N LEU A 35 -5.43 -14.46 -10.08
CA LEU A 35 -5.59 -15.89 -10.34
C LEU A 35 -7.06 -16.33 -10.23
N ALA A 36 -7.79 -15.74 -9.29
CA ALA A 36 -9.23 -15.96 -9.11
C ALA A 36 -10.10 -15.15 -10.10
N LYS A 37 -9.50 -14.37 -11.01
CA LYS A 37 -10.19 -13.51 -11.99
C LYS A 37 -11.20 -12.55 -11.35
N LEU A 38 -10.87 -12.02 -10.17
CA LEU A 38 -11.71 -11.03 -9.51
C LEU A 38 -11.68 -9.72 -10.28
N GLU A 39 -12.83 -9.04 -10.36
CA GLU A 39 -12.92 -7.70 -10.95
C GLU A 39 -12.66 -6.58 -9.93
N CYS A 40 -12.86 -6.86 -8.64
CA CYS A 40 -12.72 -5.88 -7.58
C CYS A 40 -12.12 -6.51 -6.31
N VAL A 41 -11.24 -5.76 -5.62
CA VAL A 41 -10.69 -6.10 -4.31
C VAL A 41 -10.77 -4.88 -3.40
N ALA A 42 -11.16 -5.13 -2.15
CA ALA A 42 -11.09 -4.15 -1.07
C ALA A 42 -10.09 -4.60 -0.01
N PHE A 43 -9.20 -3.69 0.40
CA PHE A 43 -8.24 -3.88 1.47
C PHE A 43 -8.60 -3.01 2.66
N SER A 44 -8.65 -3.59 3.85
CA SER A 44 -8.45 -2.82 5.08
C SER A 44 -7.02 -2.27 5.13
N LEU A 45 -6.81 -1.17 5.85
CA LEU A 45 -5.46 -0.62 6.09
C LEU A 45 -4.64 -1.54 6.99
N LEU A 46 -3.91 -2.48 6.38
CA LEU A 46 -3.09 -3.47 7.09
C LEU A 46 -2.03 -2.76 7.94
N SER A 47 -1.87 -3.20 9.18
CA SER A 47 -0.89 -2.66 10.14
C SER A 47 -1.03 -1.18 10.48
N ALA A 48 -2.16 -0.54 10.14
CA ALA A 48 -2.44 0.88 10.42
C ALA A 48 -3.30 1.13 11.68
N GLY A 49 -3.65 0.07 12.42
CA GLY A 49 -4.57 0.15 13.56
C GLY A 49 -3.93 0.66 14.86
N ASN A 50 -2.65 0.39 15.05
CA ASN A 50 -1.90 0.87 16.20
C ASN A 50 -0.90 1.91 15.69
N ASN A 51 -0.96 3.15 16.18
CA ASN A 51 0.03 4.20 15.91
C ASN A 51 1.42 3.86 16.52
N THR A 52 1.83 2.59 16.50
CA THR A 52 3.00 2.01 17.17
C THR A 52 4.32 2.38 16.52
N HIS A 53 4.28 3.10 15.40
CA HIS A 53 5.46 3.76 14.87
C HIS A 53 5.58 5.16 15.46
N HIS A 54 6.37 5.27 16.52
CA HIS A 54 6.61 6.54 17.21
C HIS A 54 7.19 7.64 16.30
N SER A 55 7.93 7.27 15.26
CA SER A 55 8.59 8.23 14.35
C SER A 55 7.80 8.51 13.06
N ASP A 56 6.93 7.60 12.62
CA ASP A 56 6.30 7.67 11.30
C ASP A 56 4.99 6.86 11.23
N PRO A 57 3.89 7.38 11.79
CA PRO A 57 2.62 6.67 11.89
C PRO A 57 1.98 6.38 10.53
N ASP A 58 2.37 7.13 9.49
CA ASP A 58 1.77 7.02 8.15
C ASP A 58 2.57 6.08 7.22
N ARG A 59 3.67 5.48 7.71
CA ARG A 59 4.49 4.54 6.95
C ARG A 59 3.71 3.36 6.37
N PRO A 60 2.84 2.65 7.12
CA PRO A 60 2.10 1.52 6.57
C PRO A 60 1.16 1.92 5.43
N LEU A 61 0.55 3.11 5.51
CA LEU A 61 -0.33 3.63 4.45
C LEU A 61 0.44 3.93 3.17
N ARG A 62 1.63 4.53 3.27
CA ARG A 62 2.48 4.76 2.09
C ARG A 62 2.90 3.46 1.44
N ILE A 63 3.23 2.43 2.22
CA ILE A 63 3.57 1.11 1.70
C ILE A 63 2.36 0.48 1.00
N ALA A 64 1.17 0.58 1.58
CA ALA A 64 -0.06 0.08 0.93
C ALA A 64 -0.29 0.71 -0.44
N ILE A 65 -0.31 2.04 -0.51
CA ILE A 65 -0.53 2.78 -1.78
C ILE A 65 0.57 2.43 -2.78
N LYS A 66 1.84 2.48 -2.37
CA LYS A 66 2.97 2.19 -3.25
C LYS A 66 2.92 0.76 -3.78
N SER A 67 2.62 -0.21 -2.91
CA SER A 67 2.53 -1.63 -3.30
C SER A 67 1.45 -1.85 -4.35
N ILE A 68 0.30 -1.18 -4.23
CA ILE A 68 -0.78 -1.24 -5.22
C ILE A 68 -0.35 -0.52 -6.50
N CYS A 69 0.14 0.72 -6.43
CA CYS A 69 0.50 1.51 -7.61
C CYS A 69 1.68 0.93 -8.42
N GLU A 70 2.61 0.24 -7.77
CA GLU A 70 3.76 -0.41 -8.42
C GLU A 70 3.48 -1.85 -8.84
N TYR A 71 2.28 -2.39 -8.57
CA TYR A 71 1.91 -3.72 -9.03
C TYR A 71 1.63 -3.67 -10.54
N GLU A 72 2.40 -4.45 -11.32
CA GLU A 72 2.43 -4.28 -12.78
C GLU A 72 1.30 -4.99 -13.53
N ASP A 73 0.72 -6.04 -12.95
CA ASP A 73 -0.21 -6.92 -13.67
C ASP A 73 -1.47 -7.25 -12.87
N PHE A 74 -2.50 -6.45 -13.11
CA PHE A 74 -3.82 -6.57 -12.50
C PHE A 74 -4.73 -7.64 -13.14
N GLY A 75 -4.39 -8.18 -14.31
CA GLY A 75 -5.26 -9.09 -15.06
C GLY A 75 -6.68 -8.52 -15.26
N SER A 76 -7.70 -9.25 -14.79
CA SER A 76 -9.12 -8.86 -14.88
C SER A 76 -9.57 -7.84 -13.82
N LEU A 77 -8.69 -7.45 -12.90
CA LEU A 77 -9.02 -6.55 -11.80
C LEU A 77 -9.21 -5.12 -12.33
N LYS A 78 -10.43 -4.58 -12.18
CA LYS A 78 -10.82 -3.24 -12.60
C LYS A 78 -10.66 -2.22 -11.48
N GLU A 79 -10.88 -2.65 -10.24
CA GLU A 79 -10.93 -1.76 -9.09
C GLU A 79 -10.18 -2.31 -7.87
N VAL A 80 -9.44 -1.41 -7.19
CA VAL A 80 -8.81 -1.69 -5.90
C VAL A 80 -9.23 -0.59 -4.93
N HIS A 81 -9.88 -1.00 -3.84
CA HIS A 81 -10.38 -0.11 -2.80
C HIS A 81 -9.50 -0.21 -1.56
N LEU A 82 -9.11 0.94 -1.00
CA LEU A 82 -8.47 1.04 0.31
C LEU A 82 -9.50 1.56 1.31
N CYS A 83 -9.89 0.72 2.25
CA CYS A 83 -10.98 0.98 3.20
C CYS A 83 -10.41 1.36 4.56
N SER A 84 -10.60 2.63 4.92
CA SER A 84 -10.37 3.15 6.27
C SER A 84 -11.59 2.94 7.16
N TYR A 85 -11.38 2.68 8.46
CA TYR A 85 -12.49 2.57 9.42
C TYR A 85 -12.90 3.93 9.98
N THR A 86 -11.93 4.80 10.29
CA THR A 86 -12.20 6.11 10.90
C THR A 86 -12.11 7.26 9.89
N LYS A 87 -12.81 8.37 10.17
CA LYS A 87 -12.73 9.60 9.37
C LYS A 87 -11.29 10.12 9.25
N GLY A 88 -10.54 10.14 10.34
CA GLY A 88 -9.14 10.58 10.34
C GLY A 88 -8.22 9.69 9.51
N GLN A 89 -8.45 8.37 9.49
CA GLN A 89 -7.72 7.46 8.59
C GLN A 89 -8.04 7.74 7.12
N ARG A 90 -9.31 8.05 6.80
CA ARG A 90 -9.73 8.40 5.45
C ARG A 90 -9.07 9.68 4.96
N GLU A 91 -9.11 10.75 5.74
CA GLU A 91 -8.52 12.04 5.38
C GLU A 91 -7.01 11.92 5.13
N LYS A 92 -6.31 11.16 5.98
CA LYS A 92 -4.89 10.84 5.78
C LYS A 92 -4.64 10.05 4.49
N LEU A 93 -5.46 9.05 4.23
CA LEU A 93 -5.37 8.23 3.02
C LEU A 93 -5.56 9.09 1.77
N GLU A 94 -6.59 9.94 1.74
CA GLU A 94 -6.85 10.88 0.65
C GLU A 94 -5.67 11.83 0.45
N ALA A 95 -5.16 12.45 1.52
CA ALA A 95 -4.00 13.34 1.44
C ALA A 95 -2.76 12.64 0.85
N MET A 96 -2.46 11.42 1.29
CA MET A 96 -1.34 10.63 0.74
C MET A 96 -1.57 10.23 -0.71
N MET A 97 -2.79 9.85 -1.09
CA MET A 97 -3.10 9.54 -2.49
C MET A 97 -2.95 10.76 -3.41
N HIS A 98 -3.28 11.96 -2.93
CA HIS A 98 -3.01 13.19 -3.68
C HIS A 98 -1.51 13.46 -3.86
N GLN A 99 -0.71 13.30 -2.80
CA GLN A 99 0.74 13.50 -2.84
C GLN A 99 1.43 12.48 -3.76
N LEU A 100 1.12 11.19 -3.58
CA LEU A 100 1.73 10.11 -4.34
C LEU A 100 1.18 10.02 -5.77
N GLY A 101 -0.10 10.32 -5.98
CA GLY A 101 -0.72 10.36 -7.31
C GLY A 101 -0.05 11.38 -8.24
N GLY A 102 0.39 12.53 -7.71
CA GLY A 102 1.23 13.46 -8.45
C GLY A 102 2.57 12.86 -8.89
N GLN A 103 3.22 12.07 -8.02
CA GLN A 103 4.49 11.41 -8.29
C GLN A 103 4.36 10.28 -9.31
N PHE A 104 3.31 9.45 -9.23
CA PHE A 104 3.07 8.37 -10.19
C PHE A 104 2.71 8.90 -11.59
N LYS A 105 1.92 9.99 -11.66
CA LYS A 105 1.66 10.69 -12.94
C LYS A 105 2.95 11.25 -13.55
N ALA A 106 3.83 11.82 -12.74
CA ALA A 106 5.14 12.33 -13.20
C ALA A 106 6.08 11.22 -13.67
N LYS A 107 6.11 10.06 -12.99
CA LYS A 107 6.96 8.90 -13.33
C LYS A 107 6.51 8.25 -14.65
N LYS A 108 5.20 8.10 -14.87
CA LYS A 108 4.62 7.57 -16.13
C LYS A 108 4.87 8.50 -17.32
N ARG A 109 4.90 9.82 -17.10
CA ARG A 109 5.29 10.80 -18.14
C ARG A 109 6.76 10.72 -18.49
N ARG A 110 7.66 10.48 -17.52
CA ARG A 110 9.09 10.31 -17.78
C ARG A 110 9.42 9.00 -18.49
N SER A 111 8.68 7.91 -18.22
CA SER A 111 8.84 6.66 -18.98
C SER A 111 8.25 6.73 -20.40
N ALA A 112 7.25 7.59 -20.64
CA ALA A 112 6.67 7.82 -21.96
C ALA A 112 7.45 8.84 -22.83
N LEU A 113 8.39 9.58 -22.23
CA LEU A 113 9.27 10.55 -22.90
C LEU A 113 10.75 10.09 -22.92
N GLY A 114 11.00 8.82 -22.58
CA GLY A 114 12.32 8.21 -22.61
C GLY A 114 12.64 7.61 -23.97
N PHE A 115 13.70 8.14 -24.57
CA PHE A 115 14.48 7.65 -25.70
C PHE A 115 14.78 6.15 -25.67
#